data_AF-A0A1V4EIM9-F1
#
_entry.id   AF-A0A1V4EIM9-F1
#
_cell.length_a   1.000
_cell.length_b   1.000
_cell.length_c   1.000
_cell.angle_alpha   90.00
_cell.angle_beta   90.00
_cell.angle_gamma   90.00
#
_symmetry.space_group_name_H-M   'P 1'
#
loop_
_entity.id
_entity.type
_entity.pdbx_description
1 polymer ?
#
loop_
_entity_poly.entity_id
_entity_poly.type
_entity_poly.pdbx_seq_one_letter_code
_entity_poly.pdbx_strand_id
1 'polypeptide(L)'
;MPHITLPTDEPGIVGLFGYRPETAGPLNALAEVLLRADSTLTRGERELIATYVSSLNQCRFCASSHAAFAAAQLPEGMDLVDRVLADLDTAPVTPKIRA
;
A
#
# COMPACT_ATOMS: atom_id res chain seq x y z
N MET A 1 -14.10 7.54 7.41
CA MET A 1 -15.52 7.32 7.09
C MET A 1 -15.91 8.28 5.98
N PRO A 2 -16.72 7.85 5.00
CA PRO A 2 -17.19 8.74 3.95
C PRO A 2 -18.10 9.82 4.55
N HIS A 3 -18.00 11.04 4.04
CA HIS A 3 -18.88 12.17 4.39
C HIS A 3 -20.04 12.35 3.38
N ILE A 4 -20.25 11.34 2.54
CA ILE A 4 -21.30 11.26 1.53
C ILE A 4 -21.98 9.90 1.62
N THR A 5 -23.22 9.82 1.15
CA THR A 5 -23.92 8.54 1.03
C THR A 5 -23.31 7.72 -0.11
N LEU A 6 -22.80 6.54 0.23
CA LEU A 6 -22.30 5.56 -0.73
C LEU A 6 -23.35 4.48 -0.98
N PRO A 7 -23.35 3.86 -2.17
CA PRO A 7 -24.25 2.74 -2.50
C PRO A 7 -23.82 1.41 -1.87
N THR A 8 -22.73 1.40 -1.08
CA THR A 8 -22.10 0.21 -0.50
C THR A 8 -21.49 0.52 0.86
N ASP A 9 -21.36 -0.50 1.70
CA ASP A 9 -20.70 -0.46 3.02
C ASP A 9 -19.19 -0.77 2.94
N GLU A 10 -18.64 -0.93 1.74
CA GLU A 10 -17.20 -1.16 1.53
C GLU A 10 -16.34 -0.04 2.14
N PRO A 11 -15.29 -0.37 2.90
CA PRO A 11 -14.50 0.63 3.60
C PRO A 11 -13.57 1.41 2.67
N GLY A 12 -13.26 2.65 3.08
CA GLY A 12 -12.21 3.46 2.47
C GLY A 12 -12.46 3.79 0.99
N ILE A 13 -11.42 3.68 0.17
CA ILE A 13 -11.45 4.09 -1.23
C ILE A 13 -12.29 3.16 -2.12
N VAL A 14 -12.51 1.91 -1.71
CA VAL A 14 -13.26 0.92 -2.49
C VAL A 14 -14.71 1.36 -2.69
N GLY A 15 -15.37 1.83 -1.63
CA GLY A 15 -16.73 2.38 -1.74
C GLY A 15 -16.79 3.64 -2.62
N LEU A 16 -15.75 4.47 -2.59
CA LEU A 16 -15.64 5.67 -3.44
C LEU A 16 -15.46 5.30 -4.92
N PHE A 17 -14.70 4.26 -5.21
CA PHE A 17 -14.53 3.75 -6.58
C PHE A 17 -15.84 3.20 -7.15
N GLY A 18 -16.63 2.49 -6.33
CA GLY A 18 -17.97 2.08 -6.73
C GLY A 18 -18.92 3.26 -6.99
N TYR A 19 -18.76 4.36 -6.26
CA TYR A 19 -19.58 5.56 -6.40
C TYR A 19 -19.21 6.44 -7.61
N ARG A 20 -17.93 6.43 -8.04
CA ARG A 20 -17.40 7.24 -9.17
C ARG A 20 -16.50 6.40 -10.09
N PRO A 21 -17.07 5.47 -10.88
CA PRO A 21 -16.31 4.58 -11.76
C PRO A 21 -15.43 5.34 -12.77
N GLU A 22 -15.84 6.53 -13.21
CA GLU A 22 -15.09 7.38 -14.12
C GLU A 22 -13.74 7.85 -13.55
N THR A 23 -13.65 7.99 -12.22
CA THR A 23 -12.39 8.29 -11.52
C THR A 23 -11.66 7.02 -11.08
N ALA A 24 -12.40 5.96 -10.78
CA ALA A 24 -11.84 4.68 -10.35
C ALA A 24 -10.97 4.04 -11.44
N GLY A 25 -11.40 4.08 -12.70
CA GLY A 25 -10.67 3.46 -13.81
C GLY A 25 -9.22 3.95 -13.92
N PRO A 26 -8.99 5.27 -14.10
CA PRO A 26 -7.64 5.82 -14.18
C PRO A 26 -6.80 5.59 -12.91
N LEU A 27 -7.39 5.67 -11.72
CA LEU A 27 -6.67 5.46 -10.45
C LEU A 27 -6.25 3.99 -10.26
N ASN A 28 -7.12 3.04 -10.62
CA ASN A 28 -6.77 1.62 -10.61
C ASN A 28 -5.71 1.29 -11.66
N ALA A 29 -5.77 1.88 -12.86
CA ALA A 29 -4.75 1.69 -13.88
C ALA A 29 -3.37 2.17 -13.39
N LEU A 30 -3.31 3.31 -12.67
CA LEU A 30 -2.09 3.78 -12.04
C LEU A 30 -1.58 2.78 -10.99
N ALA A 31 -2.47 2.29 -10.12
CA ALA A 31 -2.10 1.31 -9.09
C ALA A 31 -1.58 -0.01 -9.70
N GLU A 32 -2.18 -0.50 -10.77
CA GLU A 32 -1.73 -1.69 -11.49
C GLU A 32 -0.32 -1.52 -12.08
N VAL A 33 -0.06 -0.39 -12.73
CA VAL A 33 1.27 -0.08 -13.27
C VAL A 33 2.30 -0.01 -12.14
N LEU A 34 1.99 0.72 -11.06
CA LEU A 34 2.93 0.91 -9.97
C LEU A 34 3.18 -0.38 -9.20
N LEU A 35 2.13 -1.13 -8.82
CA LEU A 35 2.23 -2.21 -7.84
C LEU A 35 2.28 -3.61 -8.46
N ARG A 36 1.85 -3.80 -9.70
CA ARG A 36 1.65 -5.15 -10.27
C ARG A 36 2.43 -5.45 -11.54
N ALA A 37 2.71 -4.45 -12.38
CA ALA A 37 3.50 -4.61 -13.60
C ALA A 37 4.94 -5.06 -13.34
N ASP A 38 5.63 -5.49 -14.41
CA ASP A 38 7.03 -5.89 -14.37
C ASP A 38 7.93 -4.76 -13.88
N SER A 39 8.85 -5.08 -12.98
CA SER A 39 9.75 -4.12 -12.35
C SER A 39 10.98 -4.82 -11.80
N THR A 40 12.05 -4.04 -11.60
CA THR A 40 13.24 -4.51 -10.86
C THR A 40 13.00 -4.56 -9.34
N LEU A 41 11.84 -4.09 -8.88
CA LEU A 41 11.34 -4.27 -7.52
C LEU A 41 10.23 -5.31 -7.54
N THR A 42 10.29 -6.24 -6.61
CA THR A 42 9.21 -7.20 -6.37
C THR A 42 7.93 -6.47 -5.95
N ARG A 43 6.79 -7.15 -6.04
CA ARG A 43 5.52 -6.58 -5.58
C ARG A 43 5.54 -6.30 -4.07
N GLY A 44 6.09 -7.22 -3.27
CA GLY A 44 6.26 -7.03 -1.83
C GLY A 44 7.10 -5.80 -1.47
N GLU A 45 8.22 -5.57 -2.18
CA GLU A 45 9.06 -4.38 -2.00
C GLU A 45 8.33 -3.07 -2.33
N ARG A 46 7.52 -3.07 -3.39
CA ARG A 46 6.73 -1.89 -3.78
C ARG A 46 5.62 -1.59 -2.78
N GLU A 47 4.94 -2.62 -2.28
CA GLU A 47 3.95 -2.50 -1.21
C GLU A 47 4.62 -2.03 0.11
N LEU A 48 5.85 -2.45 0.40
CA LEU A 48 6.61 -2.00 1.57
C LEU A 48 6.94 -0.51 1.51
N ILE A 49 7.35 0.00 0.33
CA ILE A 49 7.53 1.43 0.10
C ILE A 49 6.22 2.18 0.30
N ALA A 50 5.11 1.69 -0.28
CA ALA A 50 3.80 2.30 -0.13
C ALA A 50 3.34 2.32 1.33
N THR A 51 3.65 1.26 2.09
CA THR A 51 3.39 1.15 3.53
C THR A 51 4.14 2.22 4.32
N TYR A 52 5.46 2.32 4.11
CA TYR A 52 6.32 3.27 4.81
C TYR A 52 5.90 4.72 4.56
N VAL A 53 5.71 5.10 3.28
CA VAL A 53 5.27 6.45 2.91
C VAL A 53 3.86 6.76 3.46
N SER A 54 2.95 5.79 3.43
CA SER A 54 1.60 5.97 3.98
C SER A 54 1.61 6.16 5.50
N SER A 55 2.52 5.46 6.20
CA SER A 55 2.72 5.62 7.64
C SER A 55 3.24 7.02 7.99
N LEU A 56 4.24 7.51 7.26
CA LEU A 56 4.75 8.88 7.42
C LEU A 56 3.67 9.94 7.19
N ASN A 57 2.76 9.71 6.24
CA ASN A 57 1.61 10.57 5.97
C ASN A 57 0.42 10.35 6.93
N GLN A 58 0.57 9.48 7.93
CA GLN A 58 -0.48 9.11 8.88
C GLN A 58 -1.78 8.63 8.21
N CYS A 59 -1.67 8.08 6.99
CA CYS A 59 -2.81 7.54 6.27
C CYS A 59 -3.07 6.11 6.74
N ARG A 60 -3.88 5.96 7.79
CA ARG A 60 -4.16 4.65 8.40
C ARG A 60 -4.68 3.62 7.40
N PHE A 61 -5.59 4.00 6.50
CA PHE A 61 -6.14 3.07 5.52
C PHE A 61 -5.05 2.52 4.61
N CYS A 62 -4.27 3.41 3.95
CA CYS A 62 -3.22 3.00 3.04
C CYS A 62 -2.09 2.26 3.76
N ALA A 63 -1.67 2.74 4.94
CA ALA A 63 -0.62 2.09 5.72
C ALA A 63 -1.01 0.66 6.09
N SER A 64 -2.22 0.44 6.59
CA SER A 64 -2.69 -0.89 6.96
C SER A 64 -2.93 -1.80 5.74
N SER A 65 -3.50 -1.28 4.65
CA SER A 65 -3.75 -2.10 3.46
C SER A 65 -2.46 -2.52 2.76
N HIS A 66 -1.54 -1.58 2.55
CA HIS A 66 -0.25 -1.88 1.93
C HIS A 66 0.60 -2.78 2.83
N ALA A 67 0.56 -2.60 4.16
CA ALA A 67 1.27 -3.48 5.09
C ALA A 67 0.83 -4.94 4.94
N ALA A 68 -0.49 -5.17 4.84
CA ALA A 68 -1.03 -6.50 4.64
C ALA A 68 -0.56 -7.13 3.31
N PHE A 69 -0.57 -6.36 2.21
CA PHE A 69 -0.08 -6.84 0.91
C PHE A 69 1.44 -7.03 0.85
N ALA A 70 2.20 -6.20 1.54
CA ALA A 70 3.65 -6.37 1.68
C ALA A 70 3.96 -7.65 2.45
N ALA A 71 3.36 -7.82 3.63
CA ALA A 71 3.52 -9.01 4.46
C ALA A 71 3.11 -10.31 3.75
N ALA A 72 2.05 -10.28 2.93
CA ALA A 72 1.63 -11.44 2.17
C ALA A 72 2.61 -11.85 1.05
N GLN A 73 3.51 -10.97 0.64
CA GLN A 73 4.42 -11.18 -0.50
C GLN A 73 5.89 -11.26 -0.11
N LEU A 74 6.25 -10.79 1.09
CA LEU A 74 7.61 -10.83 1.62
C LEU A 74 7.79 -12.09 2.48
N PRO A 75 8.91 -12.84 2.33
CA PRO A 75 9.17 -14.04 3.13
C PRO A 75 9.09 -13.82 4.65
N GLU A 76 9.54 -12.65 5.11
CA GLU A 76 9.58 -12.25 6.51
C GLU A 76 8.23 -11.74 7.05
N GLY A 77 7.21 -11.61 6.20
CA GLY A 77 5.87 -11.24 6.62
C GLY A 77 5.77 -9.87 7.31
N MET A 78 4.86 -9.77 8.28
CA MET A 78 4.60 -8.53 9.02
C MET A 78 5.80 -8.12 9.89
N ASP A 79 6.63 -9.06 10.34
CA ASP A 79 7.80 -8.77 11.17
C ASP A 79 8.81 -7.86 10.44
N LEU A 80 8.93 -7.96 9.11
CA LEU A 80 9.75 -7.02 8.34
C LEU A 80 9.08 -5.66 8.21
N VAL A 81 7.76 -5.62 7.97
CA VAL A 81 7.00 -4.38 7.89
C VAL A 81 7.13 -3.58 9.18
N ASP A 82 6.90 -4.23 10.33
CA ASP A 82 6.97 -3.59 11.64
C ASP A 82 8.37 -3.05 11.93
N ARG A 83 9.44 -3.79 11.57
CA ARG A 83 10.82 -3.30 11.72
C ARG A 83 11.11 -2.09 10.84
N VAL A 84 10.64 -2.08 9.60
CA VAL A 84 10.78 -0.93 8.68
C VAL A 84 10.03 0.30 9.19
N LEU A 85 8.83 0.10 9.74
CA LEU A 85 8.02 1.19 10.30
C LEU A 85 8.59 1.72 11.62
N ALA A 86 9.26 0.87 12.41
CA ALA A 86 9.88 1.28 13.67
C ALA A 86 11.17 2.08 13.44
N ASP A 87 12.06 1.59 12.58
CA ASP A 87 13.31 2.24 12.24
C ASP A 87 13.84 1.71 10.90
N LEU A 88 13.68 2.52 9.85
CA LEU A 88 14.17 2.17 8.52
C LEU A 88 15.69 1.96 8.53
N ASP A 89 16.48 2.72 9.30
CA ASP A 89 17.94 2.69 9.27
C ASP A 89 18.52 1.37 9.76
N THR A 90 17.82 0.69 10.67
CA THR A 90 18.23 -0.61 11.24
C THR A 90 17.44 -1.80 10.69
N ALA A 91 16.34 -1.57 9.96
CA ALA A 91 15.53 -2.63 9.38
C ALA A 91 16.33 -3.52 8.40
N PRO A 92 16.09 -4.84 8.34
CA PRO A 92 16.87 -5.77 7.51
C PRO A 92 16.38 -5.78 6.05
N VAL A 93 16.42 -4.62 5.39
CA VAL A 93 16.13 -4.47 3.95
C VAL A 93 17.42 -4.36 3.14
N THR A 94 17.35 -4.74 1.86
CA THR A 94 18.49 -4.62 0.94
C THR A 94 18.92 -3.15 0.77
N PRO A 95 20.19 -2.87 0.39
CA PRO A 95 20.63 -1.50 0.14
C PRO A 95 19.79 -0.77 -0.92
N LYS A 96 19.30 -1.50 -1.93
CA LYS A 96 18.44 -0.94 -2.98
C LYS A 96 17.08 -0.46 -2.45
N ILE A 97 16.52 -1.15 -1.47
CA ILE A 97 15.24 -0.77 -0.84
C ILE A 97 15.42 0.38 0.16
N ARG A 98 16.60 0.50 0.75
CA ARG A 98 16.93 1.55 1.71
C ARG A 98 17.24 2.90 1.06
N ALA A 99 17.92 2.87 -0.08
CA ALA A 99 18.41 4.06 -0.80
C ALA A 99 17.28 4.98 -1.26
#